data_AF-A0A9W6T228-F1
#
_entry.id   AF-A0A9W6T228-F1
#
_cell.length_a   1.000
_cell.length_b   1.000
_cell.length_c   1.000
_cell.angle_alpha   90.00
_cell.angle_beta   90.00
_cell.angle_gamma   90.00
#
_symmetry.space_group_name_H-M   'P 1'
#
loop_
_entity.id
_entity.type
_entity.pdbx_description
1 polymer ?
#
loop_
_entity_poly.entity_id
_entity_poly.type
_entity_poly.pdbx_seq_one_letter_code
_entity_poly.pdbx_strand_id
1 'polypeptide(L)'
;MKLGVFRDKETLVVAVDDGRILVYDIERIVHDASKFKEDPERSSYDLFHVEPDHCMKGYSSVWGIDIYKNMIATADNCQMVKLFCFQDDVVISVQTHQVLHNIPSISFIPTQSENAYYISAVSISGELLIFKFPFTKSKMSPEKLVMFNKPVVINRALFNDNVWTTCTVDATNFKSVNSIQAMIGDPWIDMQSDLCSKILSESCILDAESDECHSSHLGLAAELQNWFVPTVSFSYPKNQSANSRFTTLTDTYRRIKKLYDDYYLSKQRANEKQQKSLNGKLYWESVSESDTQFKDKFILVTTTMSSGLFRANKLVCNATVSNVFRCKPMNEELSYSNRMSLALIDYV
;
A
#
# COMPACT_ATOMS: atom_id res chain seq x y z
N MET A 1 1.42 -15.65 7.00
CA MET A 1 1.44 -16.43 5.73
C MET A 1 0.93 -15.56 4.61
N LYS A 2 1.30 -15.85 3.36
CA LYS A 2 0.88 -15.13 2.16
C LYS A 2 0.69 -16.12 1.01
N LEU A 3 -0.43 -16.02 0.30
CA LEU A 3 -0.64 -16.69 -0.98
C LEU A 3 -0.37 -15.68 -2.10
N GLY A 4 0.23 -16.12 -3.20
CA GLY A 4 0.44 -15.29 -4.39
C GLY A 4 1.18 -16.03 -5.49
N VAL A 5 1.50 -15.32 -6.58
CA VAL A 5 2.26 -15.86 -7.70
C VAL A 5 3.75 -15.59 -7.48
N PHE A 6 4.55 -16.66 -7.41
CA PHE A 6 6.01 -16.61 -7.31
C PHE A 6 6.63 -17.44 -8.43
N ARG A 7 7.53 -16.84 -9.24
CA ARG A 7 8.13 -17.48 -10.44
C ARG A 7 7.09 -18.16 -11.34
N ASP A 8 5.99 -17.44 -11.61
CA ASP A 8 4.87 -17.88 -12.45
C ASP A 8 4.10 -19.12 -11.92
N LYS A 9 4.22 -19.40 -10.63
CA LYS A 9 3.51 -20.49 -9.93
C LYS A 9 2.73 -19.98 -8.72
N GLU A 10 1.56 -20.57 -8.47
CA GLU A 10 0.83 -20.32 -7.23
C GLU A 10 1.63 -20.86 -6.03
N THR A 11 1.89 -19.99 -5.07
CA THR A 11 2.83 -20.26 -3.99
C THR A 11 2.29 -19.80 -2.65
N LEU A 12 2.41 -20.65 -1.63
CA LEU A 12 2.19 -20.31 -0.24
C LEU A 12 3.52 -20.01 0.44
N VAL A 13 3.66 -18.80 0.99
CA VAL A 13 4.81 -18.42 1.82
C VAL A 13 4.37 -18.32 3.27
N VAL A 14 5.07 -19.03 4.15
CA VAL A 14 4.79 -19.11 5.58
C VAL A 14 5.98 -18.54 6.36
N ALA A 15 5.70 -17.57 7.22
CA ALA A 15 6.62 -17.14 8.26
C ALA A 15 6.44 -18.01 9.49
N VAL A 16 7.55 -18.39 10.11
CA VAL A 16 7.59 -19.14 11.36
C VAL A 16 8.24 -18.27 12.43
N ASP A 17 7.83 -18.45 13.69
CA ASP A 17 8.32 -17.67 14.83
C ASP A 17 9.83 -17.76 15.06
N ASP A 18 10.46 -18.85 14.61
CA ASP A 18 11.92 -19.03 14.66
C ASP A 18 12.67 -18.28 13.54
N GLY A 19 11.95 -17.48 12.75
CA GLY A 19 12.47 -16.66 11.66
C GLY A 19 12.62 -17.39 10.34
N ARG A 20 12.20 -18.66 10.23
CA ARG A 20 12.16 -19.36 8.93
C ARG A 20 11.05 -18.82 8.05
N ILE A 21 11.35 -18.79 6.76
CA ILE A 21 10.44 -18.44 5.68
C ILE A 21 10.36 -19.66 4.77
N LEU A 22 9.22 -20.31 4.79
CA LEU A 22 8.95 -21.55 4.07
C LEU A 22 8.12 -21.23 2.84
N VAL A 23 8.56 -21.67 1.67
CA VAL A 23 7.91 -21.43 0.39
C VAL A 23 7.43 -22.76 -0.15
N TYR A 24 6.16 -22.84 -0.53
CA TYR A 24 5.54 -24.06 -1.04
C TYR A 24 4.82 -23.79 -2.36
N ASP A 25 5.10 -24.60 -3.37
CA ASP A 25 4.32 -24.72 -4.59
C ASP A 25 2.97 -25.38 -4.25
N ILE A 26 1.88 -24.68 -4.54
CA ILE A 26 0.51 -25.14 -4.21
C ILE A 26 0.19 -26.42 -4.98
N GLU A 27 0.61 -26.53 -6.24
CA GLU A 27 0.33 -27.72 -7.06
C GLU A 27 0.96 -28.96 -6.43
N ARG A 28 2.19 -28.81 -5.90
CA ARG A 28 2.88 -29.91 -5.19
C ARG A 28 2.14 -30.29 -3.91
N ILE A 29 1.74 -29.31 -3.09
CA ILE A 29 0.98 -29.61 -1.86
C ILE A 29 -0.30 -30.39 -2.19
N VAL A 30 -1.06 -29.95 -3.20
CA VAL A 30 -2.34 -30.58 -3.58
C VAL A 30 -2.11 -32.00 -4.12
N HIS A 31 -1.09 -32.18 -4.96
CA HIS A 31 -0.72 -33.48 -5.50
C HIS A 31 -0.28 -34.46 -4.40
N ASP A 32 0.58 -34.02 -3.49
CA ASP A 32 1.07 -34.86 -2.38
C ASP A 32 -0.06 -35.18 -1.39
N ALA A 33 -0.97 -34.23 -1.14
CA ALA A 33 -2.17 -34.44 -0.32
C ALA A 33 -3.11 -35.48 -0.93
N SER A 34 -3.26 -35.46 -2.27
CA SER A 34 -4.09 -36.43 -2.99
C SER A 34 -3.50 -37.83 -2.91
N LYS A 35 -2.20 -37.96 -3.16
CA LYS A 35 -1.47 -39.24 -2.99
C LYS A 35 -1.57 -39.78 -1.57
N PHE A 36 -1.40 -38.92 -0.58
CA PHE A 36 -1.48 -39.28 0.83
C PHE A 36 -2.89 -39.72 1.28
N LYS A 37 -3.93 -39.30 0.56
CA LYS A 37 -5.32 -39.74 0.79
C LYS A 37 -5.61 -41.09 0.11
N GLU A 38 -4.97 -41.36 -1.02
CA GLU A 38 -5.18 -42.57 -1.83
C GLU A 38 -4.29 -43.74 -1.41
N ASP A 39 -3.29 -43.52 -0.55
CA ASP A 39 -2.36 -44.55 -0.08
C ASP A 39 -3.07 -45.63 0.76
N PRO A 40 -3.18 -46.87 0.25
CA PRO A 40 -3.87 -47.96 0.94
C PRO A 40 -3.05 -48.58 2.07
N GLU A 41 -1.73 -48.32 2.15
CA GLU A 41 -0.86 -48.84 3.21
C GLU A 41 -0.76 -47.89 4.41
N ARG A 42 -1.45 -46.75 4.33
CA ARG A 42 -1.41 -45.69 5.33
C ARG A 42 -1.93 -46.14 6.68
N SER A 43 -1.14 -45.91 7.71
CA SER A 43 -1.55 -46.06 9.10
C SER A 43 -2.35 -44.85 9.58
N SER A 44 -3.23 -45.05 10.57
CA SER A 44 -3.96 -43.94 11.21
C SER A 44 -3.05 -42.93 11.94
N TYR A 45 -1.78 -43.28 12.15
CA TYR A 45 -0.80 -42.44 12.83
C TYR A 45 0.07 -41.62 11.86
N ASP A 46 -0.07 -41.86 10.56
CA ASP A 46 0.75 -41.16 9.57
C ASP A 46 0.24 -39.72 9.43
N LEU A 47 1.15 -38.78 9.66
CA LEU A 47 0.91 -37.34 9.54
C LEU A 47 1.27 -36.88 8.13
N PHE A 48 0.41 -36.06 7.54
CA PHE A 48 0.71 -35.44 6.26
C PHE A 48 1.86 -34.44 6.43
N HIS A 49 2.97 -34.68 5.74
CA HIS A 49 4.10 -33.76 5.73
C HIS A 49 4.52 -33.46 4.30
N VAL A 50 4.71 -32.17 4.01
CA VAL A 50 5.24 -31.67 2.75
C VAL A 50 6.46 -30.83 3.11
N GLU A 51 7.61 -31.15 2.50
CA GLU A 51 8.80 -30.31 2.63
C GLU A 51 8.59 -28.97 1.90
N PRO A 52 9.22 -27.87 2.33
CA PRO A 52 9.18 -26.61 1.59
C PRO A 52 10.04 -26.69 0.31
N ASP A 53 9.61 -26.05 -0.76
CA ASP A 53 10.38 -25.89 -2.01
C ASP A 53 11.61 -25.01 -1.80
N HIS A 54 11.43 -23.95 -1.02
CA HIS A 54 12.52 -23.09 -0.59
C HIS A 54 12.39 -22.78 0.90
N CYS A 55 13.52 -22.79 1.59
CA CYS A 55 13.60 -22.38 2.99
C CYS A 55 14.66 -21.28 3.12
N MET A 56 14.24 -20.10 3.55
CA MET A 56 15.13 -18.99 3.90
C MET A 56 15.05 -18.71 5.39
N LYS A 57 16.04 -17.98 5.89
CA LYS A 57 16.09 -17.57 7.30
C LYS A 57 16.20 -16.06 7.42
N GLY A 58 15.26 -15.48 8.15
CA GLY A 58 15.35 -14.14 8.73
C GLY A 58 16.33 -14.11 9.91
N TYR A 59 16.48 -12.96 10.55
CA TYR A 59 17.31 -12.85 11.75
C TYR A 59 16.52 -13.14 13.03
N SER A 60 15.20 -12.92 12.97
CA SER A 60 14.28 -13.15 14.08
C SER A 60 12.89 -13.54 13.55
N SER A 61 11.91 -13.67 14.44
CA SER A 61 10.50 -13.93 14.11
C SER A 61 10.02 -12.99 13.01
N VAL A 62 9.51 -13.56 11.91
CA VAL A 62 9.05 -12.83 10.73
C VAL A 62 7.55 -12.54 10.85
N TRP A 63 7.16 -11.28 10.66
CA TRP A 63 5.78 -10.81 10.83
C TRP A 63 5.15 -10.40 9.50
N GLY A 64 5.87 -9.57 8.74
CA GLY A 64 5.46 -9.13 7.41
C GLY A 64 6.04 -10.04 6.34
N ILE A 65 5.21 -10.47 5.38
CA ILE A 65 5.64 -11.13 4.15
C ILE A 65 4.84 -10.55 2.99
N ASP A 66 5.52 -10.30 1.87
CA ASP A 66 4.85 -10.13 0.58
C ASP A 66 5.65 -10.78 -0.55
N ILE A 67 4.96 -11.07 -1.65
CA ILE A 67 5.50 -11.80 -2.81
C ILE A 67 5.32 -10.93 -4.05
N TYR A 68 6.34 -10.83 -4.89
CA TYR A 68 6.23 -10.18 -6.17
C TYR A 68 7.19 -10.77 -7.19
N LYS A 69 6.65 -11.37 -8.26
CA LYS A 69 7.42 -12.02 -9.34
C LYS A 69 8.37 -13.10 -8.79
N ASN A 70 9.67 -12.90 -8.88
CA ASN A 70 10.72 -13.78 -8.38
C ASN A 70 11.30 -13.28 -7.05
N MET A 71 10.56 -12.46 -6.30
CA MET A 71 11.03 -11.86 -5.05
C MET A 71 10.08 -12.14 -3.90
N ILE A 72 10.69 -12.26 -2.72
CA ILE A 72 9.99 -12.34 -1.44
C ILE A 72 10.55 -11.25 -0.55
N ALA A 73 9.68 -10.41 -0.02
CA ALA A 73 10.03 -9.44 0.99
C ALA A 73 9.55 -9.93 2.35
N THR A 74 10.34 -9.67 3.38
CA THR A 74 10.01 -10.02 4.75
C THR A 74 10.36 -8.91 5.71
N ALA A 75 9.61 -8.81 6.81
CA ALA A 75 9.97 -7.95 7.92
C ALA A 75 9.97 -8.75 9.22
N ASP A 76 11.07 -8.65 9.97
CA ASP A 76 11.29 -9.40 11.19
C ASP A 76 11.40 -8.49 12.43
N ASN A 77 11.48 -9.11 13.61
CA ASN A 77 11.65 -8.42 14.89
C ASN A 77 12.99 -7.67 15.02
N CYS A 78 13.88 -7.72 14.02
CA CYS A 78 15.04 -6.83 13.97
C CYS A 78 14.69 -5.43 13.41
N GLN A 79 13.40 -5.16 13.15
CA GLN A 79 12.87 -3.86 12.72
C GLN A 79 13.38 -3.45 11.33
N MET A 80 13.64 -4.44 10.48
CA MET A 80 14.16 -4.23 9.12
C MET A 80 13.28 -4.95 8.10
N VAL A 81 13.27 -4.43 6.89
CA VAL A 81 12.73 -5.14 5.73
C VAL A 81 13.90 -5.78 4.99
N LYS A 82 13.79 -7.08 4.72
CA LYS A 82 14.73 -7.85 3.91
C LYS A 82 14.04 -8.28 2.62
N LEU A 83 14.71 -8.04 1.50
CA LEU A 83 14.28 -8.44 0.18
C LEU A 83 15.14 -9.62 -0.29
N PHE A 84 14.50 -10.71 -0.68
CA PHE A 84 15.12 -11.86 -1.34
C PHE A 84 14.72 -11.84 -2.81
N CYS A 85 15.70 -11.94 -3.71
CA CYS A 85 15.52 -12.00 -5.16
C CYS A 85 16.11 -13.31 -5.67
N PHE A 86 15.28 -14.09 -6.35
CA PHE A 86 15.66 -15.39 -6.88
C PHE A 86 16.01 -15.25 -8.37
N GLN A 87 17.27 -15.49 -8.71
CA GLN A 87 17.75 -15.53 -10.09
C GLN A 87 18.27 -16.94 -10.34
N ASP A 88 17.49 -17.74 -11.06
CA ASP A 88 17.78 -19.15 -11.33
C ASP A 88 17.98 -19.94 -10.02
N ASP A 89 19.21 -20.32 -9.71
CA ASP A 89 19.61 -21.06 -8.51
C ASP A 89 20.24 -20.15 -7.43
N VAL A 90 20.42 -18.86 -7.71
CA VAL A 90 21.05 -17.89 -6.80
C VAL A 90 20.00 -17.03 -6.10
N VAL A 91 20.08 -16.99 -4.77
CA VAL A 91 19.26 -16.11 -3.94
C VAL A 91 20.10 -14.91 -3.50
N ILE A 92 19.75 -13.73 -4.00
CA ILE A 92 20.38 -12.46 -3.63
C ILE A 92 19.51 -11.81 -2.57
N SER A 93 20.11 -11.28 -1.50
CA SER A 93 19.35 -10.56 -0.48
C SER A 93 19.95 -9.21 -0.11
N VAL A 94 19.07 -8.27 0.25
CA VAL A 94 19.43 -6.93 0.71
C VAL A 94 18.45 -6.50 1.81
N GLN A 95 18.90 -5.65 2.73
CA GLN A 95 18.09 -5.21 3.87
C GLN A 95 18.11 -3.70 4.05
N THR A 96 17.05 -3.17 4.67
CA THR A 96 16.94 -1.77 5.06
C THR A 96 17.74 -1.48 6.33
N HIS A 97 17.77 -0.20 6.72
CA HIS A 97 18.11 0.17 8.10
C HIS A 97 16.96 -0.19 9.04
N GLN A 98 17.24 -0.18 10.35
CA GLN A 98 16.24 -0.37 11.39
C GLN A 98 15.29 0.83 11.46
N VAL A 99 14.00 0.55 11.59
CA VAL A 99 12.95 1.56 11.81
C VAL A 99 12.62 1.69 13.29
N LEU A 100 11.66 2.54 13.68
CA LEU A 100 11.40 2.85 15.09
C LEU A 100 10.82 1.68 15.91
N HIS A 101 10.14 0.73 15.27
CA HIS A 101 9.49 -0.39 15.93
C HIS A 101 9.32 -1.57 14.97
N ASN A 102 8.80 -2.69 15.47
CA ASN A 102 8.48 -3.86 14.65
C ASN A 102 7.53 -3.51 13.50
N ILE A 103 7.73 -4.21 12.39
CA ILE A 103 7.03 -3.98 11.12
C ILE A 103 6.01 -5.12 10.93
N PRO A 104 4.73 -4.95 11.31
CA PRO A 104 3.74 -6.01 11.24
C PRO A 104 3.33 -6.35 9.80
N SER A 105 3.53 -5.43 8.86
CA SER A 105 3.06 -5.60 7.50
C SER A 105 3.90 -4.80 6.50
N ILE A 106 4.07 -5.42 5.34
CA ILE A 106 4.75 -4.87 4.18
C ILE A 106 3.94 -5.19 2.93
N SER A 107 4.07 -4.38 1.89
CA SER A 107 3.50 -4.67 0.58
C SER A 107 4.41 -4.16 -0.53
N PHE A 108 4.63 -4.96 -1.57
CA PHE A 108 5.27 -4.47 -2.78
C PHE A 108 4.41 -3.40 -3.43
N ILE A 109 5.06 -2.39 -4.01
CA ILE A 109 4.40 -1.39 -4.85
C ILE A 109 4.84 -1.68 -6.29
N PRO A 110 4.02 -2.36 -7.10
CA PRO A 110 4.37 -2.66 -8.48
C PRO A 110 4.50 -1.35 -9.27
N THR A 111 5.67 -1.10 -9.83
CA THR A 111 5.95 0.06 -10.69
C THR A 111 6.67 -0.39 -11.95
N GLN A 112 6.67 0.45 -12.98
CA GLN A 112 7.39 0.21 -14.24
C GLN A 112 8.89 0.59 -14.16
N SER A 113 9.41 0.82 -12.95
CA SER A 113 10.79 1.23 -12.72
C SER A 113 11.78 0.13 -13.14
N GLU A 114 12.71 0.46 -14.04
CA GLU A 114 13.69 -0.51 -14.56
C GLU A 114 14.83 -0.83 -13.57
N ASN A 115 15.08 0.05 -12.61
CA ASN A 115 16.30 0.05 -11.78
C ASN A 115 16.03 0.07 -10.27
N ALA A 116 14.78 -0.12 -9.85
CA ALA A 116 14.44 -0.15 -8.43
C ALA A 116 13.11 -0.86 -8.19
N TYR A 117 13.02 -1.52 -7.04
CA TYR A 117 11.77 -2.03 -6.47
C TYR A 117 11.33 -1.16 -5.30
N TYR A 118 10.03 -1.17 -5.02
CA TYR A 118 9.43 -0.36 -3.96
C TYR A 118 8.58 -1.23 -3.05
N ILE A 119 8.70 -0.98 -1.75
CA ILE A 119 7.97 -1.70 -0.71
C ILE A 119 7.40 -0.68 0.27
N SER A 120 6.08 -0.71 0.46
CA SER A 120 5.45 -0.06 1.60
C SER A 120 5.65 -0.92 2.85
N ALA A 121 5.90 -0.27 3.97
CA ALA A 121 6.05 -0.93 5.26
C ALA A 121 5.40 -0.07 6.32
N VAL A 122 4.74 -0.70 7.28
CA VAL A 122 4.18 0.01 8.44
C VAL A 122 4.87 -0.43 9.71
N SER A 123 5.13 0.52 10.60
CA SER A 123 5.68 0.29 11.95
C SER A 123 4.57 0.42 12.98
N ILE A 124 4.54 -0.45 13.99
CA ILE A 124 3.54 -0.39 15.08
C ILE A 124 3.55 0.99 15.73
N SER A 125 4.70 1.66 15.81
CA SER A 125 4.85 3.01 16.37
C SER A 125 4.20 4.14 15.56
N GLY A 126 3.31 3.82 14.62
CA GLY A 126 2.59 4.83 13.84
C GLY A 126 3.40 5.40 12.69
N GLU A 127 4.14 4.57 11.94
CA GLU A 127 4.84 5.00 10.73
C GLU A 127 4.41 4.23 9.49
N LEU A 128 4.27 4.91 8.36
CA LEU A 128 4.18 4.31 7.02
C LEU A 128 5.41 4.75 6.24
N LEU A 129 6.14 3.80 5.68
CA LEU A 129 7.38 4.01 4.96
C LEU A 129 7.24 3.46 3.55
N ILE A 130 7.84 4.13 2.58
CA ILE A 130 8.12 3.54 1.27
C ILE A 130 9.64 3.42 1.14
N PHE A 131 10.10 2.19 1.06
CA PHE A 131 11.48 1.86 0.77
C PHE A 131 11.68 1.73 -0.74
N LYS A 132 12.77 2.31 -1.22
CA LYS A 132 13.34 2.07 -2.54
C LYS A 132 14.50 1.10 -2.40
N PHE A 133 14.47 0.03 -3.19
CA PHE A 133 15.53 -0.96 -3.35
C PHE A 133 16.18 -0.75 -4.72
N PRO A 134 17.12 0.19 -4.85
CA PRO A 134 17.82 0.44 -6.10
C PRO A 134 18.71 -0.76 -6.46
N PHE A 135 18.82 -1.07 -7.74
CA PHE A 135 19.70 -2.13 -8.21
C PHE A 135 20.30 -1.79 -9.57
N THR A 136 21.40 -2.44 -9.89
CA THR A 136 22.04 -2.41 -11.21
C THR A 136 22.04 -3.80 -11.81
N LYS A 137 21.79 -3.89 -13.12
CA LYS A 137 21.94 -5.15 -13.87
C LYS A 137 23.38 -5.21 -14.38
N SER A 138 24.12 -6.24 -14.00
CA SER A 138 25.48 -6.45 -14.52
C SER A 138 25.43 -6.59 -16.05
N LYS A 139 26.27 -5.83 -16.75
CA LYS A 139 26.46 -5.96 -18.20
C LYS A 139 27.51 -7.02 -18.56
N MET A 140 28.27 -7.53 -17.59
CA MET A 140 29.47 -8.35 -17.83
C MET A 140 29.27 -9.85 -17.62
N SER A 141 28.09 -10.30 -17.17
CA SER A 141 27.74 -11.71 -17.05
C SER A 141 26.66 -12.11 -18.07
N PRO A 142 26.75 -13.29 -18.70
CA PRO A 142 25.75 -13.77 -19.67
C PRO A 142 24.36 -13.86 -19.03
N GLU A 143 24.31 -14.19 -17.73
CA GLU A 143 23.15 -14.02 -16.86
C GLU A 143 23.23 -12.63 -16.23
N LYS A 144 22.32 -11.72 -16.55
CA LYS A 144 22.32 -10.33 -16.06
C LYS A 144 22.04 -10.28 -14.54
N LEU A 145 23.06 -10.57 -13.72
CA LEU A 145 22.98 -10.60 -12.26
C LEU A 145 22.55 -9.23 -11.72
N VAL A 146 21.62 -9.26 -10.78
CA VAL A 146 21.09 -8.06 -10.12
C VAL A 146 21.93 -7.76 -8.88
N MET A 147 22.58 -6.60 -8.88
CA MET A 147 23.34 -6.10 -7.73
C MET A 147 22.54 -5.02 -7.03
N PHE A 148 22.11 -5.28 -5.80
CA PHE A 148 21.38 -4.29 -5.01
C PHE A 148 22.31 -3.25 -4.39
N ASN A 149 21.90 -1.99 -4.49
CA ASN A 149 22.47 -0.89 -3.75
C ASN A 149 21.77 -0.74 -2.39
N LYS A 150 22.34 0.07 -1.50
CA LYS A 150 21.75 0.34 -0.17
C LYS A 150 20.31 0.86 -0.30
N PRO A 151 19.32 0.21 0.33
CA PRO A 151 17.94 0.68 0.31
C PRO A 151 17.77 2.02 1.03
N VAL A 152 16.84 2.84 0.55
CA VAL A 152 16.56 4.18 1.09
C VAL A 152 15.07 4.39 1.31
N VAL A 153 14.71 5.18 2.32
CA VAL A 153 13.32 5.63 2.52
C VAL A 153 13.09 6.85 1.62
N ILE A 154 12.09 6.77 0.75
CA ILE A 154 11.73 7.88 -0.16
C ILE A 154 10.55 8.70 0.36
N ASN A 155 9.65 8.05 1.10
CA ASN A 155 8.51 8.67 1.75
C ASN A 155 8.30 8.03 3.13
N ARG A 156 7.91 8.86 4.10
CA ARG A 156 7.56 8.46 5.47
C ARG A 156 6.34 9.25 5.87
N ALA A 157 5.33 8.64 6.48
CA ALA A 157 4.16 9.26 7.12
C ALA A 157 3.96 8.84 8.56
N LEU A 158 3.48 9.78 9.37
CA LEU A 158 3.32 9.62 10.82
C LEU A 158 1.85 9.70 11.21
N PHE A 159 1.41 8.72 11.98
CA PHE A 159 0.03 8.51 12.39
C PHE A 159 -0.14 8.90 13.86
N ASN A 160 -1.40 9.15 14.24
CA ASN A 160 -1.77 9.42 15.64
C ASN A 160 -2.08 8.12 16.43
N ASP A 161 -2.02 6.96 15.76
CA ASP A 161 -2.36 5.64 16.32
C ASP A 161 -1.36 4.59 15.79
N ASN A 162 -1.36 3.42 16.40
CA ASN A 162 -0.59 2.28 15.96
C ASN A 162 -1.11 1.78 14.59
N VAL A 163 -0.18 1.44 13.71
CA VAL A 163 -0.48 1.01 12.34
C VAL A 163 -0.16 -0.47 12.20
N TRP A 164 -1.07 -1.22 11.59
CA TRP A 164 -1.03 -2.68 11.58
C TRP A 164 -0.83 -3.25 10.18
N THR A 165 -1.52 -2.72 9.17
CA THR A 165 -1.39 -3.23 7.81
C THR A 165 -1.13 -2.18 6.77
N THR A 166 -0.43 -2.59 5.73
CA THR A 166 -0.31 -1.87 4.46
C THR A 166 -0.58 -2.82 3.31
N CYS A 167 -1.32 -2.34 2.31
CA CYS A 167 -1.61 -3.08 1.09
C CYS A 167 -1.59 -2.11 -0.08
N THR A 168 -0.82 -2.41 -1.13
CA THR A 168 -0.87 -1.64 -2.36
C THR A 168 -2.15 -1.97 -3.14
N VAL A 169 -2.81 -0.94 -3.64
CA VAL A 169 -4.03 -1.04 -4.45
C VAL A 169 -3.81 -0.25 -5.74
N ASP A 170 -4.23 -0.81 -6.87
CA ASP A 170 -4.11 -0.16 -8.17
C ASP A 170 -5.38 0.66 -8.50
N ALA A 171 -5.26 1.73 -9.28
CA ALA A 171 -6.42 2.50 -9.72
C ALA A 171 -7.45 1.63 -10.47
N THR A 172 -7.01 0.56 -11.14
CA THR A 172 -7.87 -0.42 -11.81
C THR A 172 -8.87 -1.11 -10.86
N ASN A 173 -8.59 -1.14 -9.55
CA ASN A 173 -9.54 -1.65 -8.55
C ASN A 173 -10.65 -0.63 -8.19
N PHE A 174 -10.58 0.61 -8.70
CA PHE A 174 -11.57 1.64 -8.45
C PHE A 174 -12.48 1.84 -9.65
N LYS A 175 -13.78 2.02 -9.36
CA LYS A 175 -14.78 2.34 -10.38
C LYS A 175 -14.85 3.86 -10.57
N SER A 176 -14.81 4.32 -11.82
CA SER A 176 -15.11 5.71 -12.14
C SER A 176 -16.56 6.04 -11.79
N VAL A 177 -16.76 7.16 -11.12
CA VAL A 177 -18.07 7.65 -10.68
C VAL A 177 -18.27 9.08 -11.16
N ASN A 178 -19.54 9.51 -11.22
CA ASN A 178 -19.95 10.82 -11.74
C ASN A 178 -20.27 11.85 -10.64
N SER A 179 -20.08 11.51 -9.36
CA SER A 179 -20.43 12.39 -8.24
C SER A 179 -19.61 12.06 -6.99
N ILE A 180 -19.40 13.07 -6.13
CA ILE A 180 -18.73 12.89 -4.83
C ILE A 180 -19.56 11.98 -3.92
N GLN A 181 -20.89 12.08 -3.98
CA GLN A 181 -21.81 11.20 -3.24
C GLN A 181 -21.55 9.73 -3.59
N ALA A 182 -21.42 9.39 -4.89
CA ALA A 182 -21.12 8.03 -5.31
C ALA A 182 -19.68 7.60 -4.97
N MET A 183 -18.73 8.54 -4.94
CA MET A 183 -17.33 8.28 -4.56
C MET A 183 -17.20 7.89 -3.08
N ILE A 184 -17.94 8.57 -2.21
CA ILE A 184 -17.81 8.44 -0.75
C ILE A 184 -18.88 7.53 -0.15
N GLY A 185 -20.02 7.36 -0.82
CA GLY A 185 -21.17 6.65 -0.27
C GLY A 185 -21.92 7.46 0.80
N ASP A 186 -21.69 8.77 0.88
CA ASP A 186 -22.44 9.69 1.74
C ASP A 186 -23.50 10.43 0.90
N PRO A 187 -24.81 10.16 1.07
CA PRO A 187 -25.85 10.87 0.34
C PRO A 187 -26.02 12.32 0.79
N TRP A 188 -25.48 12.69 1.95
CA TRP A 188 -25.59 14.03 2.54
C TRP A 188 -24.42 14.93 2.22
N ILE A 189 -23.36 14.41 1.58
CA ILE A 189 -22.21 15.23 1.19
C ILE A 189 -22.61 16.20 0.08
N ASP A 190 -22.21 17.45 0.25
CA ASP A 190 -22.29 18.51 -0.76
C ASP A 190 -23.69 18.74 -1.38
N MET A 191 -24.75 18.62 -0.58
CA MET A 191 -26.13 18.81 -1.06
C MET A 191 -26.40 20.21 -1.66
N GLN A 192 -25.59 21.21 -1.30
CA GLN A 192 -25.70 22.60 -1.78
C GLN A 192 -24.65 22.97 -2.83
N SER A 193 -23.79 22.03 -3.27
CA SER A 193 -22.69 22.27 -4.21
C SER A 193 -21.63 23.29 -3.75
N ASP A 194 -21.56 23.55 -2.44
CA ASP A 194 -20.59 24.46 -1.82
C ASP A 194 -19.18 23.85 -1.80
N LEU A 195 -19.05 22.52 -1.71
CA LEU A 195 -17.76 21.84 -1.57
C LEU A 195 -16.99 21.84 -2.89
N CYS A 196 -17.62 21.49 -4.02
CA CYS A 196 -16.98 21.61 -5.34
C CYS A 196 -16.55 23.05 -5.61
N SER A 197 -17.45 24.01 -5.39
CA SER A 197 -17.17 25.45 -5.56
C SER A 197 -15.99 25.91 -4.70
N LYS A 198 -15.94 25.45 -3.45
CA LYS A 198 -14.81 25.71 -2.55
C LYS A 198 -13.51 25.12 -3.08
N ILE A 199 -13.49 23.85 -3.50
CA ILE A 199 -12.29 23.18 -4.02
C ILE A 199 -11.76 23.89 -5.27
N LEU A 200 -12.62 24.31 -6.17
CA LEU A 200 -12.23 25.10 -7.34
C LEU A 200 -11.65 26.46 -6.94
N SER A 201 -12.27 27.14 -5.98
CA SER A 201 -11.76 28.43 -5.47
C SER A 201 -10.37 28.28 -4.82
N GLU A 202 -10.15 27.22 -4.04
CA GLU A 202 -8.86 26.90 -3.44
C GLU A 202 -7.82 26.57 -4.51
N SER A 203 -8.18 25.81 -5.54
CA SER A 203 -7.30 25.50 -6.67
C SER A 203 -6.89 26.77 -7.45
N CYS A 204 -7.81 27.73 -7.61
CA CYS A 204 -7.50 29.03 -8.20
C CYS A 204 -6.50 29.83 -7.35
N ILE A 205 -6.61 29.79 -6.01
CA ILE A 205 -5.67 30.44 -5.09
C ILE A 205 -4.27 29.80 -5.20
N LEU A 206 -4.21 28.50 -5.45
CA LEU A 206 -2.97 27.75 -5.65
C LEU A 206 -2.39 27.88 -7.08
N ASP A 207 -2.94 28.77 -7.90
CA ASP A 207 -2.60 28.98 -9.32
C ASP A 207 -2.68 27.68 -10.15
N ALA A 208 -3.53 26.75 -9.74
CA ALA A 208 -3.67 25.41 -10.32
C ALA A 208 -5.12 25.14 -10.71
N GLU A 209 -5.71 26.11 -11.42
CA GLU A 209 -7.08 26.08 -11.89
C GLU A 209 -7.37 24.88 -12.82
N SER A 210 -8.61 24.40 -12.75
CA SER A 210 -9.17 23.33 -13.59
C SER A 210 -10.57 23.71 -14.04
N ASP A 211 -11.11 22.98 -15.02
CA ASP A 211 -12.47 23.16 -15.52
C ASP A 211 -13.27 21.88 -15.29
N GLU A 212 -14.08 21.85 -14.23
CA GLU A 212 -14.84 20.66 -13.82
C GLU A 212 -15.79 20.09 -14.90
N CYS A 213 -16.22 20.93 -15.86
CA CYS A 213 -17.08 20.48 -16.95
C CYS A 213 -16.31 19.70 -18.04
N HIS A 214 -14.98 19.79 -18.04
CA HIS A 214 -14.16 19.34 -19.17
C HIS A 214 -12.84 18.64 -18.79
N SER A 215 -12.31 18.85 -17.59
CA SER A 215 -11.21 18.10 -16.99
C SER A 215 -11.75 17.07 -16.01
N SER A 216 -11.21 15.84 -16.01
CA SER A 216 -11.58 14.78 -15.08
C SER A 216 -11.09 15.00 -13.64
N HIS A 217 -10.64 16.22 -13.30
CA HIS A 217 -10.15 16.60 -11.98
C HIS A 217 -10.68 17.98 -11.57
N LEU A 218 -10.75 18.20 -10.25
CA LEU A 218 -11.19 19.46 -9.62
C LEU A 218 -10.00 20.35 -9.19
N GLY A 219 -8.89 20.25 -9.93
CA GLY A 219 -7.68 21.04 -9.69
C GLY A 219 -6.83 20.52 -8.53
N LEU A 220 -5.77 21.26 -8.21
CA LEU A 220 -4.78 20.83 -7.22
C LEU A 220 -5.37 20.68 -5.81
N ALA A 221 -6.32 21.54 -5.42
CA ALA A 221 -6.89 21.49 -4.08
C ALA A 221 -7.66 20.20 -3.82
N ALA A 222 -8.24 19.59 -4.86
CA ALA A 222 -8.94 18.30 -4.78
C ALA A 222 -8.00 17.16 -4.35
N GLU A 223 -6.75 17.23 -4.81
CA GLU A 223 -5.71 16.25 -4.54
C GLU A 223 -5.23 16.32 -3.07
N LEU A 224 -5.48 17.45 -2.40
CA LEU A 224 -5.11 17.73 -1.02
C LEU A 224 -6.24 17.44 -0.03
N GLN A 225 -7.44 17.15 -0.51
CA GLN A 225 -8.57 16.81 0.35
C GLN A 225 -8.38 15.42 0.97
N ASN A 226 -8.78 15.31 2.24
CA ASN A 226 -9.01 14.02 2.89
C ASN A 226 -10.51 13.80 3.00
N TRP A 227 -11.01 12.86 2.21
CA TRP A 227 -12.42 12.50 2.14
C TRP A 227 -12.79 11.54 3.28
N PHE A 228 -13.73 11.94 4.12
CA PHE A 228 -14.23 11.08 5.19
C PHE A 228 -15.33 10.18 4.67
N VAL A 229 -15.05 8.88 4.63
CA VAL A 229 -16.00 7.86 4.19
C VAL A 229 -16.83 7.41 5.39
N PRO A 230 -18.17 7.47 5.33
CA PRO A 230 -19.04 7.12 6.44
C PRO A 230 -19.00 5.61 6.70
N THR A 231 -18.89 5.25 7.98
CA THR A 231 -19.10 3.87 8.41
C THR A 231 -20.59 3.62 8.57
N VAL A 232 -21.16 2.73 7.74
CA VAL A 232 -22.55 2.30 7.89
C VAL A 232 -22.66 1.48 9.17
N SER A 233 -23.38 2.02 10.15
CA SER A 233 -23.69 1.32 11.40
C SER A 233 -25.19 1.13 11.50
N PHE A 234 -25.62 -0.04 11.97
CA PHE A 234 -27.03 -0.33 12.28
C PHE A 234 -27.65 0.64 13.31
N SER A 235 -26.85 1.47 13.98
CA SER A 235 -27.28 2.44 15.01
C SER A 235 -27.07 3.91 14.59
N TYR A 236 -27.15 4.23 13.30
CA TYR A 236 -27.08 5.62 12.81
C TYR A 236 -28.28 6.46 13.34
N PRO A 237 -28.13 7.73 13.79
CA PRO A 237 -26.98 8.64 13.72
C PRO A 237 -26.58 9.17 15.11
N LYS A 238 -26.09 8.34 16.05
CA LYS A 238 -25.79 8.85 17.41
C LYS A 238 -24.36 9.25 17.71
N ASN A 239 -23.38 8.98 16.85
CA ASN A 239 -22.00 9.41 17.09
C ASN A 239 -21.23 9.51 15.77
N GLN A 240 -21.37 10.63 15.07
CA GLN A 240 -20.25 11.15 14.28
C GLN A 240 -19.18 11.60 15.29
N SER A 241 -18.48 10.63 15.90
CA SER A 241 -17.30 10.92 16.72
C SER A 241 -16.37 11.76 15.86
N ALA A 242 -15.95 12.92 16.36
CA ALA A 242 -15.10 13.88 15.68
C ALA A 242 -14.13 13.20 14.72
N ASN A 243 -14.24 13.52 13.43
CA ASN A 243 -13.39 13.03 12.36
C ASN A 243 -11.91 13.29 12.71
N SER A 244 -11.28 12.32 13.37
CA SER A 244 -9.87 12.44 13.73
C SER A 244 -9.04 12.24 12.48
N ARG A 245 -8.04 13.11 12.29
CA ARG A 245 -7.12 13.00 11.16
C ARG A 245 -6.30 11.72 11.30
N PHE A 246 -6.17 11.01 10.20
CA PHE A 246 -5.45 9.74 10.15
C PHE A 246 -3.93 9.94 10.40
N THR A 247 -3.38 11.05 9.89
CA THR A 247 -1.99 11.47 10.13
C THR A 247 -1.90 12.64 11.10
N THR A 248 -0.71 12.89 11.65
CA THR A 248 -0.47 14.09 12.48
C THR A 248 -0.64 15.38 11.65
N LEU A 249 -1.02 16.49 12.30
CA LEU A 249 -1.17 17.80 11.66
C LEU A 249 0.10 18.23 10.91
N THR A 250 1.24 18.13 11.60
CA THR A 250 2.56 18.50 11.05
C THR A 250 2.91 17.66 9.82
N ASP A 251 2.58 16.36 9.86
CA ASP A 251 2.83 15.45 8.76
C ASP A 251 1.98 15.80 7.53
N THR A 252 0.68 16.07 7.74
CA THR A 252 -0.21 16.56 6.68
C THR A 252 0.33 17.82 6.00
N TYR A 253 0.74 18.84 6.77
CA TYR A 253 1.30 20.07 6.19
C TYR A 253 2.58 19.82 5.41
N ARG A 254 3.50 19.00 5.92
CA ARG A 254 4.76 18.68 5.24
C ARG A 254 4.49 18.02 3.88
N ARG A 255 3.49 17.16 3.78
CA ARG A 255 3.12 16.47 2.53
C ARG A 255 2.49 17.41 1.53
N ILE A 256 1.51 18.19 1.98
CA ILE A 256 0.85 19.19 1.16
C ILE A 256 1.90 20.15 0.58
N LYS A 257 2.80 20.65 1.44
CA LYS A 257 3.90 21.52 1.00
C LYS A 257 4.81 20.84 -0.01
N LYS A 258 5.26 19.61 0.26
CA LYS A 258 6.13 18.86 -0.67
C LYS A 258 5.46 18.64 -2.02
N LEU A 259 4.18 18.25 -2.02
CA LEU A 259 3.41 18.02 -3.23
C LEU A 259 3.22 19.33 -4.02
N TYR A 260 2.88 20.43 -3.34
CA TYR A 260 2.74 21.74 -3.96
C TYR A 260 4.09 22.24 -4.53
N ASP A 261 5.17 22.16 -3.76
CA ASP A 261 6.51 22.60 -4.20
C ASP A 261 6.97 21.82 -5.45
N ASP A 262 6.80 20.48 -5.43
CA ASP A 262 7.16 19.62 -6.56
C ASP A 262 6.32 19.96 -7.81
N TYR A 263 5.02 20.17 -7.63
CA TYR A 263 4.11 20.57 -8.70
C TYR A 263 4.45 21.95 -9.26
N TYR A 264 4.68 22.93 -8.39
CA TYR A 264 5.05 24.28 -8.77
C TYR A 264 6.36 24.28 -9.57
N LEU A 265 7.38 23.56 -9.10
CA LEU A 265 8.68 23.48 -9.78
C LEU A 265 8.61 22.76 -11.13
N SER A 266 7.81 21.71 -11.23
CA SER A 266 7.75 20.86 -12.43
C SER A 266 6.78 21.38 -13.51
N LYS A 267 5.69 22.07 -13.10
CA LYS A 267 4.62 22.50 -14.01
C LYS A 267 4.47 24.01 -14.04
N GLN A 268 4.31 24.67 -12.89
CA GLN A 268 3.99 26.10 -12.88
C GLN A 268 5.19 27.01 -13.20
N ARG A 269 6.42 26.62 -12.83
CA ARG A 269 7.62 27.45 -13.04
C ARG A 269 7.89 27.78 -14.51
N ALA A 270 7.51 26.89 -15.43
CA ALA A 270 7.65 27.12 -16.87
C ALA A 270 6.54 28.03 -17.44
N ASN A 271 5.45 28.28 -16.69
CA ASN A 271 4.25 29.00 -17.14
C ASN A 271 3.61 28.45 -18.42
N GLU A 272 3.81 27.16 -18.71
CA GLU A 272 3.24 26.50 -19.89
C GLU A 272 2.10 25.57 -19.46
N LYS A 273 0.87 26.02 -19.68
CA LYS A 273 -0.32 25.18 -19.53
C LYS A 273 -0.41 24.23 -20.72
N GLN A 274 -0.47 22.92 -20.45
CA GLN A 274 -0.37 21.88 -21.49
C GLN A 274 -1.73 21.27 -21.85
N GLN A 275 -2.73 21.38 -20.97
CA GLN A 275 -4.00 20.70 -21.16
C GLN A 275 -4.99 21.61 -21.90
N LYS A 276 -5.25 21.31 -23.17
CA LYS A 276 -6.22 22.06 -23.98
C LYS A 276 -7.64 21.59 -23.69
N SER A 277 -8.46 22.48 -23.15
CA SER A 277 -9.90 22.25 -22.97
C SER A 277 -10.66 22.49 -24.27
N LEU A 278 -11.88 21.95 -24.33
CA LEU A 278 -12.83 22.15 -25.43
C LEU A 278 -13.22 23.63 -25.59
N ASN A 279 -13.15 24.42 -24.52
CA ASN A 279 -13.37 25.88 -24.57
C ASN A 279 -12.19 26.66 -25.21
N GLY A 280 -11.14 25.95 -25.66
CA GLY A 280 -9.95 26.52 -26.27
C GLY A 280 -8.94 27.10 -25.28
N LYS A 281 -9.25 27.16 -23.99
CA LYS A 281 -8.32 27.57 -22.93
C LYS A 281 -7.39 26.42 -22.57
N LEU A 282 -6.22 26.80 -22.09
CA LEU A 282 -5.24 25.86 -21.55
C LEU A 282 -5.36 25.85 -20.03
N TYR A 283 -5.29 24.64 -19.47
CA TYR A 283 -5.35 24.37 -18.04
C TYR A 283 -4.10 23.61 -17.59
N TRP A 284 -3.93 23.51 -16.28
CA TRP A 284 -2.85 22.75 -15.69
C TRP A 284 -3.20 21.27 -15.63
N GLU A 285 -2.21 20.43 -15.91
CA GLU A 285 -2.31 18.98 -15.81
C GLU A 285 -2.47 18.53 -14.35
N SER A 286 -3.20 17.45 -14.10
CA SER A 286 -3.37 16.92 -12.74
C SER A 286 -2.04 16.42 -12.15
N VAL A 287 -1.88 16.56 -10.82
CA VAL A 287 -0.76 15.97 -10.08
C VAL A 287 -0.69 14.46 -10.29
N SER A 288 -1.85 13.79 -10.32
CA SER A 288 -1.96 12.35 -10.56
C SER A 288 -1.38 11.92 -11.91
N GLU A 289 -1.39 12.79 -12.91
CA GLU A 289 -0.86 12.50 -14.25
C GLU A 289 0.65 12.78 -14.36
N SER A 290 1.15 13.72 -13.55
CA SER A 290 2.55 14.15 -13.57
C SER A 290 3.56 13.13 -13.02
N ASP A 291 3.16 12.24 -12.11
CA ASP A 291 4.05 11.22 -11.55
C ASP A 291 3.92 9.91 -12.33
N THR A 292 4.87 9.65 -13.23
CA THR A 292 4.89 8.41 -14.03
C THR A 292 5.28 7.17 -13.23
N GLN A 293 5.95 7.32 -12.08
CA GLN A 293 6.53 6.20 -11.36
C GLN A 293 5.50 5.52 -10.46
N PHE A 294 4.71 6.33 -9.74
CA PHE A 294 3.64 5.87 -8.84
C PHE A 294 2.26 6.18 -9.36
N LYS A 295 2.14 6.46 -10.67
CA LYS A 295 0.86 6.68 -11.33
C LYS A 295 -0.09 5.55 -10.98
N ASP A 296 -1.30 5.90 -10.55
CA ASP A 296 -2.37 4.95 -10.28
C ASP A 296 -2.05 3.93 -9.17
N LYS A 297 -1.08 4.24 -8.30
CA LYS A 297 -0.73 3.41 -7.13
C LYS A 297 -1.19 4.06 -5.83
N PHE A 298 -2.02 3.32 -5.12
CA PHE A 298 -2.52 3.67 -3.79
C PHE A 298 -1.99 2.69 -2.75
N ILE A 299 -1.98 3.13 -1.50
CA ILE A 299 -1.59 2.34 -0.34
C ILE A 299 -2.74 2.44 0.65
N LEU A 300 -3.41 1.31 0.88
CA LEU A 300 -4.40 1.16 1.92
C LEU A 300 -3.68 0.83 3.23
N VAL A 301 -4.02 1.55 4.29
CA VAL A 301 -3.39 1.44 5.60
C VAL A 301 -4.44 1.28 6.66
N THR A 302 -4.21 0.40 7.64
CA THR A 302 -5.10 0.21 8.78
C THR A 302 -4.41 0.56 10.09
N THR A 303 -5.17 1.21 10.96
CA THR A 303 -4.84 1.39 12.38
C THR A 303 -5.72 0.46 13.21
N THR A 304 -5.76 0.67 14.52
CA THR A 304 -6.62 -0.08 15.43
C THR A 304 -8.11 0.07 15.09
N MET A 305 -8.54 1.26 14.68
CA MET A 305 -9.98 1.58 14.54
C MET A 305 -10.34 2.26 13.21
N SER A 306 -9.35 2.60 12.40
CA SER A 306 -9.56 3.35 11.16
C SER A 306 -8.77 2.77 10.00
N SER A 307 -9.16 3.16 8.79
CA SER A 307 -8.43 2.85 7.56
C SER A 307 -8.25 4.11 6.73
N GLY A 308 -7.12 4.22 6.07
CA GLY A 308 -6.75 5.37 5.27
C GLY A 308 -6.22 4.94 3.92
N LEU A 309 -6.62 5.67 2.87
CA LEU A 309 -6.14 5.47 1.51
C LEU A 309 -5.13 6.57 1.16
N PHE A 310 -3.93 6.14 0.82
CA PHE A 310 -2.80 7.02 0.54
C PHE A 310 -2.38 6.92 -0.91
N ARG A 311 -1.92 8.01 -1.50
CA ARG A 311 -1.18 7.93 -2.78
C ARG A 311 0.27 7.53 -2.54
N ALA A 312 0.79 6.57 -3.30
CA ALA A 312 2.15 6.08 -3.12
C ALA A 312 3.23 7.17 -3.36
N ASN A 313 2.95 8.17 -4.21
CA ASN A 313 3.93 9.19 -4.57
C ASN A 313 4.45 10.05 -3.40
N LYS A 314 3.56 10.51 -2.52
CA LYS A 314 3.86 11.44 -1.40
C LYS A 314 3.18 11.04 -0.10
N LEU A 315 2.42 9.94 -0.10
CA LEU A 315 1.59 9.49 1.01
C LEU A 315 0.60 10.58 1.46
N VAL A 316 0.01 11.32 0.52
CA VAL A 316 -1.15 12.17 0.85
C VAL A 316 -2.32 11.23 1.14
N CYS A 317 -2.98 11.43 2.28
CA CYS A 317 -4.16 10.66 2.69
C CYS A 317 -5.39 11.25 1.99
N ASN A 318 -5.90 10.54 1.00
CA ASN A 318 -7.05 11.00 0.21
C ASN A 318 -8.37 10.58 0.81
N ALA A 319 -8.45 9.43 1.49
CA ALA A 319 -9.69 9.02 2.12
C ALA A 319 -9.42 8.38 3.47
N THR A 320 -10.32 8.60 4.42
CA THR A 320 -10.28 8.02 5.76
C THR A 320 -11.64 7.47 6.15
N VAL A 321 -11.66 6.23 6.64
CA VAL A 321 -12.82 5.63 7.30
C VAL A 321 -12.46 5.45 8.77
N SER A 322 -13.33 5.90 9.68
CA SER A 322 -13.14 5.76 11.12
C SER A 322 -14.19 4.84 11.73
N ASN A 323 -13.82 4.13 12.80
CA ASN A 323 -14.67 3.15 13.48
C ASN A 323 -15.06 1.94 12.61
N VAL A 324 -14.18 1.46 11.73
CA VAL A 324 -14.48 0.34 10.82
C VAL A 324 -14.95 -0.91 11.60
N PHE A 325 -14.33 -1.18 12.76
CA PHE A 325 -14.77 -2.20 13.70
C PHE A 325 -14.82 -1.61 15.11
N ARG A 326 -15.95 -1.78 15.80
CA ARG A 326 -16.06 -1.52 17.25
C ARG A 326 -16.16 -2.85 17.98
N CYS A 327 -15.06 -3.59 18.02
CA CYS A 327 -14.94 -4.66 19.00
C CYS A 327 -14.42 -4.04 20.31
N LYS A 328 -15.27 -3.98 21.34
CA LYS A 328 -14.78 -3.68 22.70
C LYS A 328 -14.34 -5.00 23.30
N PRO A 329 -13.03 -5.21 23.52
CA PRO A 329 -12.55 -6.45 24.10
C PRO A 329 -13.10 -6.55 25.52
N MET A 330 -13.65 -7.70 25.88
CA MET A 330 -14.26 -7.94 27.20
C MET A 330 -13.22 -7.92 28.34
N ASN A 331 -11.94 -8.09 28.00
CA ASN A 331 -10.80 -8.20 28.91
C ASN A 331 -9.49 -7.78 28.18
N GLU A 332 -8.42 -7.52 28.93
CA GLU A 332 -7.12 -7.08 28.39
C GLU A 332 -6.48 -8.08 27.43
N GLU A 333 -6.71 -9.38 27.63
CA GLU A 333 -6.19 -10.42 26.73
C GLU A 333 -6.76 -10.32 25.31
N LEU A 334 -8.04 -9.90 25.19
CA LEU A 334 -8.69 -9.68 23.90
C LEU A 334 -8.34 -8.30 23.29
N SER A 335 -7.60 -7.43 23.98
CA SER A 335 -7.20 -6.12 23.43
C SER A 335 -6.38 -6.24 22.14
N TYR A 336 -5.63 -7.34 22.00
CA TYR A 336 -4.86 -7.66 20.80
C TYR A 336 -5.70 -8.30 19.68
N SER A 337 -6.97 -8.62 19.93
CA SER A 337 -7.91 -9.19 18.95
C SER A 337 -8.60 -8.12 18.09
N ASN A 338 -8.38 -6.84 18.38
CA ASN A 338 -8.92 -5.70 17.63
C ASN A 338 -8.08 -5.32 16.40
N ARG A 339 -7.34 -6.27 15.84
CA ARG A 339 -6.43 -6.02 14.71
C ARG A 339 -7.11 -6.36 13.40
N MET A 340 -7.09 -5.42 12.47
CA MET A 340 -7.55 -5.66 11.11
C MET A 340 -6.39 -6.21 10.28
N SER A 341 -6.55 -7.40 9.71
CA SER A 341 -5.68 -7.87 8.64
C SER A 341 -6.39 -7.65 7.32
N LEU A 342 -5.72 -7.00 6.36
CA LEU A 342 -6.23 -6.87 5.00
C LEU A 342 -5.38 -7.73 4.07
N ALA A 343 -6.06 -8.60 3.33
CA ALA A 343 -5.49 -9.31 2.20
C ALA A 343 -6.32 -8.97 0.97
N LEU A 344 -5.66 -8.46 -0.06
CA LEU A 344 -6.28 -8.37 -1.38
C LEU A 344 -6.34 -9.79 -1.95
N ILE A 345 -7.55 -10.24 -2.31
CA ILE A 345 -7.77 -11.49 -3.03
C ILE A 345 -8.05 -11.09 -4.47
N ASP A 346 -7.03 -11.18 -5.32
CA ASP A 346 -7.21 -11.02 -6.76
C ASP A 346 -7.92 -12.28 -7.27
N TYR A 347 -9.19 -12.13 -7.66
CA TYR A 347 -9.86 -13.17 -8.44
C TYR A 347 -9.34 -13.06 -9.87
N VAL A 348 -8.64 -14.10 -10.32
CA VAL A 348 -8.22 -14.27 -11.73
C VAL A 348 -9.43 -14.55 -12.60
#